data_AF-A0A9W6U947-F1
#
_entry.id   AF-A0A9W6U947-F1
#
_cell.length_a   1.000
_cell.length_b   1.000
_cell.length_c   1.000
_cell.angle_alpha   90.00
_cell.angle_beta   90.00
_cell.angle_gamma   90.00
#
_symmetry.space_group_name_H-M   'P 1'
#
loop_
_entity.id
_entity.type
_entity.pdbx_description
1 polymer ?
#
loop_
_entity_poly.entity_id
_entity_poly.type
_entity_poly.pdbx_seq_one_letter_code
_entity_poly.pdbx_strand_id
1 'polypeptide(L)'
;MEPKTRFAVHVDRFKELVLQMETIGEALDETRQLVLLLGSLTAEYRMISTVLENTPNMTIAYAIQVLSGVEVWDESSSTQEKAFASKKKEFGKRRFIGKCFYCKKPGHKESECRKKKADEGRGQVARDTSGFAFTATGAMEKSEWLVVTG
;
A
#
# COMPACT_ATOMS: atom_id res chain seq x y z
N MET A 1 -11.06 17.88 16.47
CA MET A 1 -11.51 16.59 15.89
C MET A 1 -11.39 15.53 16.97
N GLU A 2 -12.39 14.66 17.14
CA GLU A 2 -12.28 13.55 18.10
C GLU A 2 -11.40 12.43 17.51
N PRO A 3 -10.56 11.75 18.32
CA PRO A 3 -9.72 10.67 17.82
C PRO A 3 -10.60 9.57 17.20
N LYS A 4 -10.23 9.13 15.98
CA LYS A 4 -10.95 8.14 15.15
C LYS A 4 -12.21 8.61 14.43
N THR A 5 -12.52 9.91 14.44
CA THR A 5 -13.53 10.46 13.50
C THR A 5 -12.95 10.54 12.10
N ARG A 6 -13.78 10.44 11.05
CA ARG A 6 -13.31 10.63 9.67
C ARG A 6 -13.15 12.13 9.41
N PHE A 7 -12.07 12.51 8.75
CA PHE A 7 -11.76 13.87 8.32
C PHE A 7 -12.93 14.49 7.55
N ALA A 8 -13.57 13.74 6.64
CA ALA A 8 -14.75 14.22 5.91
C ALA A 8 -15.88 14.69 6.85
N VAL A 9 -16.19 13.91 7.90
CA VAL A 9 -17.21 14.26 8.90
C VAL A 9 -16.81 15.50 9.69
N HIS A 10 -15.52 15.63 10.01
CA HIS A 10 -15.00 16.82 10.70
C HIS A 10 -15.08 18.07 9.82
N VAL A 11 -14.78 17.98 8.53
CA VAL A 11 -14.90 19.08 7.56
C VAL A 11 -16.36 19.53 7.41
N ASP A 12 -17.31 18.59 7.34
CA ASP A 12 -18.73 18.93 7.24
C ASP A 12 -19.21 19.69 8.49
N ARG A 13 -18.81 19.24 9.67
CA ARG A 13 -19.11 19.95 10.93
C ARG A 13 -18.44 21.32 10.99
N PHE A 14 -17.22 21.43 10.49
CA PHE A 14 -16.52 22.71 10.42
C PHE A 14 -17.24 23.70 9.50
N LYS A 15 -17.69 23.26 8.32
CA LYS A 15 -18.47 24.09 7.39
C LYS A 15 -19.78 24.57 8.00
N GLU A 16 -20.47 23.70 8.74
CA GLU A 16 -21.69 24.08 9.46
C GLU A 16 -21.43 25.19 10.48
N LEU A 17 -20.33 25.10 11.24
CA LEU A 17 -19.94 26.14 12.20
C LEU A 17 -19.61 27.46 11.51
N VAL A 18 -18.90 27.43 10.39
CA VAL A 18 -18.60 28.62 9.59
C VAL A 18 -19.90 29.28 9.11
N LEU A 19 -20.86 28.49 8.62
CA LEU A 19 -22.16 29.00 8.19
C LEU A 19 -22.92 29.62 9.36
N GLN A 20 -22.92 28.99 10.55
CA GLN A 20 -23.54 29.57 11.73
C GLN A 20 -22.91 30.91 12.14
N MET A 21 -21.59 31.02 12.11
CA MET A 21 -20.92 32.29 12.39
C MET A 21 -21.28 33.38 11.38
N GLU A 22 -21.41 33.02 10.10
CA GLU A 22 -21.87 33.93 9.05
C GLU A 22 -23.31 34.41 9.29
N THR A 23 -24.22 33.54 9.74
CA THR A 23 -25.60 33.94 10.07
C THR A 23 -25.69 34.92 11.23
N ILE A 24 -24.71 34.93 12.13
CA ILE A 24 -24.61 35.85 13.27
C ILE A 24 -23.95 37.18 12.85
N GLY A 25 -23.43 37.26 11.62
CA GLY A 25 -22.77 38.45 11.06
C GLY A 25 -21.26 38.49 11.29
N GLU A 26 -20.67 37.44 11.85
CA GLU A 26 -19.23 37.31 12.04
C GLU A 26 -18.62 36.35 11.01
N ALA A 27 -18.60 36.78 9.74
CA ALA A 27 -17.97 36.00 8.68
C ALA A 27 -16.45 35.88 8.92
N LEU A 28 -15.94 34.64 8.89
CA LEU A 28 -14.52 34.36 8.97
C LEU A 28 -13.87 34.46 7.59
N ASP A 29 -12.76 35.19 7.49
CA ASP A 29 -11.94 35.19 6.27
C ASP A 29 -11.30 33.81 6.02
N GLU A 30 -10.93 33.56 4.75
CA GLU A 30 -10.41 32.27 4.31
C GLU A 30 -9.13 31.86 5.07
N THR A 31 -8.30 32.83 5.46
CA THR A 31 -7.05 32.59 6.19
C THR A 31 -7.33 32.10 7.60
N ARG A 32 -8.28 32.75 8.30
CA ARG A 32 -8.72 32.31 9.64
C ARG A 32 -9.34 30.94 9.60
N GLN A 33 -10.21 30.68 8.63
CA GLN A 33 -10.82 29.37 8.46
C GLN A 33 -9.75 28.28 8.23
N LEU A 34 -8.71 28.56 7.44
CA LEU A 34 -7.61 27.63 7.21
C LEU A 34 -6.84 27.33 8.50
N VAL A 35 -6.46 28.35 9.26
CA VAL A 35 -5.73 28.19 10.54
C VAL A 35 -6.57 27.40 11.54
N LEU A 36 -7.87 27.71 11.64
CA LEU A 36 -8.81 26.99 12.50
C LEU A 36 -8.95 25.52 12.08
N LEU A 37 -9.07 25.26 10.77
CA LEU A 37 -9.17 23.90 10.26
C LEU A 37 -7.92 23.09 10.63
N LEU A 38 -6.72 23.58 10.30
CA LEU A 38 -5.46 22.89 10.55
C LEU A 38 -5.18 22.70 12.05
N GLY A 39 -5.49 23.70 12.88
CA GLY A 39 -5.35 23.62 14.34
C GLY A 39 -6.38 22.70 15.02
N SER A 40 -7.51 22.42 14.38
CA SER A 40 -8.55 21.53 14.92
C SER A 40 -8.31 20.03 14.66
N LEU A 41 -7.28 19.70 13.87
CA LEU A 41 -6.94 18.31 13.51
C LEU A 41 -6.25 17.57 14.66
N THR A 42 -6.35 16.24 14.65
CA THR A 42 -5.64 15.38 15.60
C THR A 42 -4.15 15.31 15.28
N ALA A 43 -3.35 14.82 16.24
CA ALA A 43 -1.90 14.67 16.07
C ALA A 43 -1.50 13.78 14.88
N GLU A 44 -2.40 12.92 14.40
CA GLU A 44 -2.23 12.08 13.21
C GLU A 44 -1.95 12.91 11.94
N TYR A 45 -2.54 14.10 11.85
CA TYR A 45 -2.38 15.01 10.72
C TYR A 45 -1.24 16.01 10.91
N ARG A 46 -0.55 16.00 12.06
CA ARG A 46 0.43 17.03 12.44
C ARG A 46 1.52 17.26 11.40
N MET A 47 2.06 16.18 10.81
CA MET A 47 3.10 16.29 9.77
C MET A 47 2.58 17.07 8.56
N ILE A 48 1.34 16.81 8.16
CA ILE A 48 0.74 17.38 6.96
C ILE A 48 0.27 18.80 7.24
N SER A 49 -0.31 19.06 8.42
CA SER A 49 -0.61 20.42 8.88
C SER A 49 0.62 21.32 8.81
N THR A 50 1.79 20.84 9.28
CA THR A 50 3.03 21.62 9.23
C THR A 50 3.43 21.99 7.80
N VAL A 51 3.28 21.06 6.85
CA VAL A 51 3.58 21.34 5.43
C VAL A 51 2.60 22.36 4.84
N LEU A 52 1.31 22.20 5.15
CA LEU A 52 0.26 23.09 4.66
C LEU A 52 0.38 24.51 5.24
N GLU A 53 0.76 24.64 6.52
CA GLU A 53 1.01 25.91 7.20
C GLU A 53 2.17 26.71 6.57
N ASN A 54 3.21 26.02 6.10
CA ASN A 54 4.37 26.66 5.47
C ASN A 54 4.16 26.97 3.97
N THR A 55 3.03 26.55 3.40
CA THR A 55 2.75 26.77 1.98
C THR A 55 2.14 28.17 1.78
N PRO A 56 2.80 29.10 1.04
CA PRO A 56 2.25 30.43 0.81
C PRO A 56 1.02 30.38 -0.11
N ASN A 57 0.07 31.31 0.07
CA ASN A 57 -1.16 31.42 -0.74
C ASN A 57 -2.01 30.14 -0.77
N MET A 58 -1.99 29.39 0.33
CA MET A 58 -2.76 28.16 0.51
C MET A 58 -4.26 28.45 0.56
N THR A 59 -5.07 27.68 -0.17
CA THR A 59 -6.54 27.76 -0.13
C THR A 59 -7.15 26.65 0.70
N ILE A 60 -8.34 26.89 1.27
CA ILE A 60 -9.05 25.86 2.07
C ILE A 60 -9.38 24.63 1.23
N ALA A 61 -9.77 24.83 -0.03
CA ALA A 61 -10.12 23.75 -0.94
C ALA A 61 -8.92 22.81 -1.17
N TYR A 62 -7.73 23.36 -1.40
CA TYR A 62 -6.52 22.56 -1.58
C TYR A 62 -6.13 21.84 -0.29
N ALA A 63 -6.30 22.48 0.88
CA ALA A 63 -6.01 21.87 2.18
C ALA A 63 -6.91 20.65 2.42
N ILE A 64 -8.22 20.80 2.19
CA ILE A 64 -9.19 19.71 2.30
C ILE A 64 -8.84 18.58 1.34
N GLN A 65 -8.42 18.89 0.11
CA GLN A 65 -8.05 17.88 -0.88
C GLN A 65 -6.83 17.06 -0.43
N VAL A 66 -5.77 17.72 0.03
CA VAL A 66 -4.56 17.05 0.52
C VAL A 66 -4.89 16.17 1.72
N LEU A 67 -5.61 16.72 2.70
CA LEU A 67 -5.96 16.00 3.93
C LEU A 67 -6.91 14.81 3.68
N SER A 68 -7.87 14.95 2.76
CA SER A 68 -8.75 13.83 2.35
C SER A 68 -7.99 12.71 1.63
N GLY A 69 -6.90 13.05 0.95
CA GLY A 69 -6.03 12.08 0.29
C GLY A 69 -5.30 11.16 1.28
N VAL A 70 -5.12 11.59 2.53
CA VAL A 70 -4.31 10.93 3.57
C VAL A 70 -5.08 9.81 4.27
N GLU A 71 -6.39 9.97 4.44
CA GLU A 71 -7.25 8.92 5.04
C GLU A 71 -7.19 7.60 4.26
N VAL A 72 -6.88 7.67 2.96
CA VAL A 72 -6.75 6.50 2.09
C VAL A 72 -5.46 5.69 2.38
N TRP A 73 -4.46 6.29 3.04
CA TRP A 73 -3.17 5.65 3.28
C TRP A 73 -3.16 4.80 4.55
N ASP A 74 -3.89 5.21 5.60
CA ASP A 74 -3.87 4.50 6.89
C ASP A 74 -4.58 3.13 6.80
N GLU A 75 -5.56 2.98 5.92
CA GLU A 75 -6.23 1.70 5.64
C GLU A 75 -5.42 0.76 4.72
N SER A 76 -4.19 1.15 4.36
CA SER A 76 -3.23 0.26 3.68
C SER A 76 -2.01 -0.10 4.55
N SER A 77 -1.89 0.50 5.74
CA SER A 77 -0.77 0.33 6.68
C SER A 77 -0.96 -0.83 7.68
N SER A 78 -2.20 -1.30 7.89
CA SER A 78 -2.52 -2.27 8.97
C SER A 78 -2.41 -3.76 8.60
N THR A 79 -2.14 -4.13 7.35
CA THR A 79 -1.86 -5.55 7.01
C THR A 79 -0.80 -5.72 5.93
N GLN A 80 0.35 -6.26 6.36
CA GLN A 80 1.40 -6.89 5.54
C GLN A 80 2.11 -6.00 4.52
N GLU A 81 3.36 -5.66 4.84
CA GLU A 81 4.43 -5.67 3.85
C GLU A 81 4.49 -7.07 3.19
N LYS A 82 3.71 -7.24 2.13
CA LYS A 82 3.90 -8.28 1.12
C LYS A 82 4.38 -7.57 -0.14
N ALA A 83 5.68 -7.27 -0.16
CA ALA A 83 6.39 -7.14 -1.42
C ALA A 83 6.09 -8.41 -2.25
N PHE A 84 5.51 -8.21 -3.44
CA PHE A 84 5.10 -9.24 -4.40
C PHE A 84 3.91 -10.14 -4.01
N ALA A 85 2.71 -9.57 -3.96
CA ALA A 85 1.49 -10.33 -4.20
C ALA A 85 0.59 -9.57 -5.17
N SER A 86 0.72 -9.86 -6.47
CA SER A 86 -0.27 -9.43 -7.47
C SER A 86 -1.62 -10.00 -7.05
N LYS A 87 -2.58 -9.12 -6.71
CA LYS A 87 -3.97 -9.49 -6.46
C LYS A 87 -4.48 -10.26 -7.67
N LYS A 88 -4.55 -11.59 -7.54
CA LYS A 88 -5.14 -12.46 -8.54
C LYS A 88 -6.63 -12.17 -8.52
N LYS A 89 -7.09 -11.24 -9.35
CA LYS A 89 -8.50 -11.19 -9.76
C LYS A 89 -8.84 -12.61 -10.17
N GLU A 90 -9.83 -13.21 -9.52
CA GLU A 90 -10.42 -14.49 -9.93
C GLU A 90 -11.10 -14.30 -11.29
N PHE A 91 -10.29 -14.19 -12.34
CA PHE A 91 -10.76 -14.43 -13.69
C PHE A 91 -11.05 -15.93 -13.75
N GLY A 92 -12.34 -16.24 -13.78
CA GLY A 92 -12.88 -17.59 -13.84
C GLY A 92 -12.03 -18.49 -14.74
N LYS A 93 -11.71 -19.68 -14.23
CA LYS A 93 -10.93 -20.74 -14.88
C LYS A 93 -11.36 -20.88 -16.34
N ARG A 94 -10.70 -20.16 -17.25
CA ARG A 94 -10.88 -20.37 -18.69
C ARG A 94 -10.28 -21.73 -18.97
N ARG A 95 -11.14 -22.75 -19.10
CA ARG A 95 -10.72 -24.08 -19.52
C ARG A 95 -9.95 -23.91 -20.83
N PHE A 96 -8.80 -24.57 -20.95
CA PHE A 96 -8.01 -24.51 -22.17
C PHE A 96 -8.85 -25.03 -23.35
N ILE A 97 -9.23 -24.14 -24.27
CA ILE A 97 -10.12 -24.44 -25.41
C ILE A 97 -9.34 -25.21 -26.51
N GLY A 98 -8.01 -25.20 -26.47
CA GLY A 98 -7.16 -25.87 -27.45
C GLY A 98 -7.00 -27.38 -27.22
N LYS A 99 -6.38 -28.05 -28.21
CA LYS A 99 -5.90 -29.43 -28.10
C LYS A 99 -4.52 -29.46 -27.46
N CYS A 100 -4.28 -30.42 -26.57
CA CYS A 100 -2.96 -30.67 -25.99
C CYS A 100 -1.95 -31.03 -27.10
N PHE A 101 -0.75 -30.44 -27.09
CA PHE A 101 0.29 -30.71 -28.09
C PHE A 101 0.83 -32.15 -28.04
N TYR A 102 0.83 -32.79 -26.87
CA TYR A 102 1.33 -34.15 -26.67
C TYR A 102 0.27 -35.21 -27.02
N CYS A 103 -0.88 -35.20 -26.32
CA CYS A 103 -1.89 -36.26 -26.50
C CYS A 103 -3.02 -35.90 -27.47
N LYS A 104 -2.99 -34.70 -28.08
CA LYS A 104 -3.98 -34.18 -29.05
C LYS A 104 -5.43 -34.12 -28.54
N LYS A 105 -5.67 -34.32 -27.24
CA LYS A 105 -7.00 -34.22 -26.61
C LYS A 105 -7.30 -32.78 -26.19
N PRO A 106 -8.52 -32.28 -26.37
CA PRO A 106 -8.91 -30.94 -25.93
C PRO A 106 -9.01 -30.84 -24.40
N GLY A 107 -8.94 -29.62 -23.87
CA GLY A 107 -9.28 -29.34 -22.47
C GLY A 107 -8.10 -29.19 -21.50
N HIS A 108 -6.86 -29.45 -21.93
CA HIS A 108 -5.66 -29.23 -21.10
C HIS A 108 -4.45 -28.87 -21.96
N LYS A 109 -3.48 -28.14 -21.38
CA LYS A 109 -2.19 -27.83 -22.01
C LYS A 109 -1.22 -29.00 -21.84
N GLU A 110 -0.17 -29.05 -22.64
CA GLU A 110 0.87 -30.09 -22.54
C GLU A 110 1.47 -30.24 -21.13
N SER A 111 1.68 -29.14 -20.41
CA SER A 111 2.16 -29.13 -19.02
C SER A 111 1.22 -29.84 -18.02
N GLU A 112 -0.06 -29.93 -18.36
CA GLU A 112 -1.10 -30.57 -17.55
C GLU A 112 -1.50 -31.94 -18.13
N CYS A 113 -0.76 -32.45 -19.11
CA CYS A 113 -1.05 -33.74 -19.72
C CYS A 113 -0.67 -34.89 -18.78
N ARG A 114 -1.68 -35.59 -18.28
CA ARG A 114 -1.50 -36.78 -17.43
C ARG A 114 -0.66 -37.88 -18.11
N LYS A 115 -0.74 -38.02 -19.43
CA LYS A 115 0.07 -38.99 -20.18
C LYS A 115 1.55 -38.64 -20.18
N LYS A 116 1.88 -37.37 -20.45
CA LYS A 116 3.27 -36.88 -20.42
C LYS A 116 3.92 -37.06 -19.05
N LYS A 117 3.19 -36.70 -17.98
CA LYS A 117 3.67 -36.90 -16.60
C LYS A 117 3.92 -38.37 -16.24
N ALA A 118 3.19 -39.31 -16.83
CA ALA A 118 3.41 -40.73 -16.61
C ALA A 118 4.66 -41.26 -17.34
N ASP A 119 4.97 -40.73 -18.53
CA ASP A 119 6.21 -41.06 -19.26
C ASP A 119 7.45 -40.42 -18.60
N GLU A 120 7.36 -39.17 -18.16
CA GLU A 120 8.46 -38.49 -17.43
C GLU A 120 8.75 -39.16 -16.08
N GLY A 121 7.71 -39.59 -15.36
CA GLY A 121 7.84 -40.30 -14.08
C GLY A 121 8.39 -41.72 -14.18
N ARG A 122 8.43 -42.33 -15.37
CA ARG A 122 9.04 -43.65 -15.59
C ARG A 122 10.56 -43.59 -15.84
N GLY A 123 11.12 -42.40 -16.06
CA GLY A 123 12.55 -42.22 -16.36
C GLY A 123 13.46 -41.92 -15.15
N GLN A 124 12.92 -41.80 -13.94
CA GLN A 124 13.70 -41.43 -12.74
C GLN A 124 13.69 -42.54 -11.69
N VAL A 125 14.32 -43.67 -12.03
CA VAL A 125 14.84 -44.61 -11.01
C VAL A 125 16.26 -45.00 -11.43
N ALA A 126 17.22 -44.11 -11.21
CA ALA A 126 18.63 -44.43 -10.92
C ALA A 126 19.45 -43.16 -10.67
N ARG A 127 20.24 -43.21 -9.59
CA ARG A 127 21.36 -42.31 -9.20
C ARG A 127 21.00 -40.95 -8.63
N ASP A 128 21.65 -40.44 -7.61
CA ASP A 128 22.63 -40.97 -6.66
C ASP A 128 22.60 -39.98 -5.49
N THR A 129 22.74 -40.50 -4.28
CA THR A 129 22.92 -39.72 -3.05
C THR A 129 24.25 -38.95 -3.10
N SER A 130 24.22 -37.63 -3.01
CA SER A 130 25.33 -36.86 -2.45
C SER A 130 24.83 -35.57 -1.83
N GLY A 131 24.68 -35.59 -0.51
CA GLY A 131 24.51 -34.38 0.28
C GLY A 131 25.79 -33.56 0.25
N PHE A 132 25.67 -32.27 -0.07
CA PHE A 132 26.74 -31.30 0.14
C PHE A 132 26.32 -30.39 1.28
N ALA A 133 26.91 -30.60 2.46
CA ALA A 133 26.81 -29.68 3.58
C ALA A 133 27.83 -28.55 3.40
N PHE A 134 27.38 -27.30 3.46
CA PHE A 134 28.23 -26.11 3.41
C PHE A 134 28.59 -25.70 4.84
N THR A 135 29.79 -26.04 5.30
CA THR A 135 30.34 -25.48 6.54
C THR A 135 31.11 -24.21 6.21
N ALA A 136 30.57 -23.05 6.57
CA ALA A 136 31.27 -21.78 6.50
C ALA A 136 32.14 -21.60 7.75
N THR A 137 33.47 -21.68 7.59
CA THR A 137 34.41 -21.23 8.61
C THR A 137 34.50 -19.70 8.52
N GLY A 138 33.98 -19.01 9.54
CA GLY A 138 34.04 -17.56 9.62
C GLY A 138 35.44 -17.05 9.96
N ALA A 139 36.00 -16.21 9.11
CA ALA A 139 37.03 -15.25 9.50
C ALA A 139 36.32 -13.90 9.65
N MET A 140 36.19 -13.42 10.89
CA MET A 140 35.70 -12.08 11.16
C MET A 140 36.86 -11.11 11.00
N GLU A 141 36.88 -10.32 9.93
CA GLU A 141 37.73 -9.14 9.84
C GLU A 141 36.88 -7.89 10.09
N LYS A 142 37.38 -7.09 11.03
CA LYS A 142 36.71 -6.05 11.79
C LYS A 142 36.45 -4.82 10.90
N SER A 143 35.19 -4.46 10.68
CA SER A 143 34.82 -3.18 10.05
C SER A 143 34.60 -2.10 11.11
N GLU A 144 35.58 -1.20 11.25
CA GLU A 144 35.50 0.03 12.02
C GLU A 144 34.93 1.14 11.14
N TRP A 145 33.81 1.75 11.55
CA TRP A 145 33.19 2.87 10.85
C TRP A 145 33.66 4.20 11.46
N LEU A 146 34.45 4.97 10.71
CA LEU A 146 34.80 6.35 11.05
C LEU A 146 33.83 7.31 10.34
N VAL A 147 33.09 8.09 11.13
CA VAL A 147 32.31 9.25 10.67
C VAL A 147 33.16 10.50 10.90
N VAL A 148 33.47 11.24 9.84
CA VAL A 148 34.09 12.58 9.94
C VAL A 148 33.02 13.61 9.61
N THR A 149 32.63 14.39 10.62
CA THR A 149 31.90 15.65 10.46
C THR A 149 32.90 16.74 10.12
N GLY A 150 32.69 17.42 8.99
CA GLY A 150 33.37 18.66 8.60
C GLY A 150 32.33 19.73 8.33
#